data_AF-A0A7K6G6R1-F1
#
_entry.id   AF-A0A7K6G6R1-F1
#
_cell.length_a   1.000
_cell.length_b   1.000
_cell.length_c   1.000
_cell.angle_alpha   90.00
_cell.angle_beta   90.00
_cell.angle_gamma   90.00
#
_symmetry.space_group_name_H-M   'P 1'
#
loop_
_entity.id
_entity.type
_entity.pdbx_description
1 polymer ?
#
loop_
_entity_poly.entity_id
_entity_poly.type
_entity_poly.pdbx_seq_one_letter_code
_entity_poly.pdbx_strand_id
1 'polypeptide(L)'
;RREMRPFGVQVSIIEPGGFRTGMIDPAPLVKDFEHLWERLPPETQAAYGHRYVDRYAECCTLLHRLSSSRLSHVTDAMTHALLSRCPRSRYAAGWDARLIFLPLSYCPAWLTDTI
;
A
#
# COMPACT_ATOMS: atom_id res chain seq x y z
N ARG A 1 11.51 15.76 -7.91
CA ARG A 1 10.46 16.50 -8.71
C ARG A 1 10.78 17.97 -8.92
N ARG A 2 11.08 18.75 -7.85
CA ARG A 2 11.42 20.19 -7.99
C ARG A 2 12.77 20.38 -8.70
N GLU A 3 13.74 19.52 -8.39
CA GLU A 3 15.08 19.49 -9.01
C GLU A 3 15.08 19.18 -10.51
N MET A 4 14.08 18.45 -11.01
CA MET A 4 13.99 18.09 -12.43
C MET A 4 13.36 19.20 -13.29
N ARG A 5 12.74 20.22 -12.66
CA ARG A 5 12.06 21.32 -13.36
C ARG A 5 12.99 22.12 -14.29
N PRO A 6 14.23 22.48 -13.91
CA PRO A 6 15.14 23.21 -14.80
C PRO A 6 15.49 22.44 -16.08
N PHE A 7 15.40 21.12 -16.06
CA PHE A 7 15.67 20.25 -17.21
C PHE A 7 14.44 20.03 -18.10
N GLY A 8 13.30 20.67 -17.80
CA GLY A 8 12.04 20.47 -18.53
C GLY A 8 11.41 19.10 -18.31
N VAL A 9 11.90 18.32 -17.33
CA VAL A 9 11.42 16.95 -17.08
C VAL A 9 10.28 16.95 -16.06
N GLN A 10 9.14 16.39 -16.46
CA GLN A 10 7.97 16.23 -15.61
C GLN A 10 7.92 14.83 -14.96
N VAL A 11 7.89 14.78 -13.62
CA VAL A 11 8.01 13.52 -12.85
C VAL A 11 6.74 13.19 -12.08
N SER A 12 5.84 12.37 -12.58
CA SER A 12 4.57 12.02 -11.90
C SER A 12 4.71 10.80 -10.97
N ILE A 13 4.13 10.86 -9.77
CA ILE A 13 4.08 9.72 -8.84
C ILE A 13 2.71 9.04 -8.96
N ILE A 14 2.70 7.72 -9.16
CA ILE A 14 1.47 6.91 -9.14
C ILE A 14 1.44 6.13 -7.84
N GLU A 15 0.40 6.34 -7.04
CA GLU A 15 0.23 5.73 -5.74
C GLU A 15 -1.00 4.82 -5.77
N PRO A 16 -0.78 3.52 -5.98
CA PRO A 16 -1.85 2.55 -5.96
C PRO A 16 -2.31 2.30 -4.51
N GLY A 17 -3.62 2.13 -4.33
CA GLY A 17 -4.20 1.47 -3.16
C GLY A 17 -4.05 -0.05 -3.21
N GLY A 18 -4.92 -0.76 -2.52
CA GLY A 18 -5.01 -2.22 -2.53
C GLY A 18 -5.55 -2.75 -3.86
N PHE A 19 -4.71 -3.46 -4.61
CA PHE A 19 -5.10 -4.16 -5.83
C PHE A 19 -4.73 -5.63 -5.78
N ARG A 20 -5.64 -6.50 -6.21
CA ARG A 20 -5.45 -7.96 -6.25
C ARG A 20 -4.39 -8.33 -7.27
N THR A 21 -3.15 -8.34 -6.80
CA THR A 21 -1.95 -8.80 -7.50
C THR A 21 -1.34 -9.92 -6.67
N GLY A 22 -0.42 -10.70 -7.24
CA GLY A 22 0.27 -11.76 -6.52
C GLY A 22 1.07 -11.28 -5.30
N MET A 23 1.39 -9.98 -5.23
CA MET A 23 2.10 -9.36 -4.09
C MET A 23 1.27 -9.39 -2.80
N ILE A 24 -0.06 -9.31 -2.90
CA ILE A 24 -0.97 -9.28 -1.74
C ILE A 24 -1.80 -10.56 -1.63
N ASP A 25 -1.35 -11.65 -2.24
CA ASP A 25 -1.98 -12.95 -2.06
C ASP A 25 -1.72 -13.42 -0.61
N PRO A 26 -2.78 -13.65 0.20
CA PRO A 26 -2.62 -14.00 1.60
C PRO A 26 -1.89 -15.34 1.79
N ALA A 27 -2.04 -16.31 0.87
CA ALA A 27 -1.45 -17.63 1.05
C ALA A 27 0.10 -17.62 1.11
N PRO A 28 0.82 -17.11 0.09
CA PRO A 28 2.28 -17.01 0.16
C PRO A 28 2.72 -16.01 1.23
N LEU A 29 2.01 -14.89 1.40
CA LEU A 29 2.40 -13.83 2.33
C LEU A 29 2.36 -14.28 3.80
N VAL A 30 1.32 -15.02 4.20
CA VAL A 30 1.20 -15.56 5.56
C VAL A 30 2.23 -16.64 5.78
N LYS A 31 2.42 -17.55 4.80
CA LYS A 31 3.42 -18.61 4.91
C LYS A 31 4.84 -18.07 5.07
N ASP A 32 5.22 -17.06 4.28
CA ASP A 32 6.53 -16.43 4.38
C ASP A 32 6.72 -15.75 5.74
N PHE A 33 5.65 -15.15 6.27
CA PHE A 33 5.65 -14.54 7.59
C PHE A 33 5.79 -15.58 8.73
N GLU A 34 5.10 -16.72 8.64
CA GLU A 34 5.26 -17.84 9.58
C GLU A 34 6.69 -18.37 9.58
N HIS A 35 7.30 -18.56 8.40
CA HIS A 35 8.70 -18.98 8.30
C HIS A 35 9.68 -17.94 8.90
N LEU A 36 9.38 -16.66 8.77
CA LEU A 36 10.16 -15.61 9.44
C LEU A 36 9.97 -15.68 10.96
N TRP A 37 8.74 -15.90 11.42
CA TRP A 37 8.41 -16.02 12.84
C TRP A 37 9.16 -17.17 13.51
N GLU A 38 9.17 -18.35 12.90
CA GLU A 38 9.89 -19.54 13.41
C GLU A 38 11.40 -19.31 13.58
N ARG A 39 11.98 -18.41 12.79
CA ARG A 39 13.41 -18.08 12.81
C ARG A 39 13.78 -16.98 13.80
N LEU A 40 12.79 -16.32 14.42
CA LEU A 40 13.05 -15.28 15.41
C LEU A 40 13.61 -15.87 16.72
N PRO A 41 14.46 -15.12 17.44
CA PRO A 41 14.87 -15.50 18.79
C PRO A 41 13.66 -15.68 19.72
N PRO A 42 13.70 -16.62 20.68
CA PRO A 42 12.59 -16.86 21.61
C PRO A 42 12.17 -15.62 22.41
N GLU A 43 13.11 -14.76 22.77
CA GLU A 43 12.83 -13.47 23.44
C GLU A 43 11.95 -12.56 22.58
N THR A 44 12.24 -12.47 21.28
CA THR A 44 11.46 -11.66 20.34
C THR A 44 10.08 -12.29 20.09
N GLN A 45 9.99 -13.61 19.95
CA GLN A 45 8.71 -14.31 19.83
C GLN A 45 7.83 -14.10 21.07
N ALA A 46 8.42 -14.11 22.27
CA ALA A 46 7.70 -13.85 23.51
C ALA A 46 7.23 -12.39 23.62
N ALA A 47 8.06 -11.43 23.17
CA ALA A 47 7.73 -10.00 23.21
C ALA A 47 6.54 -9.63 22.30
N TYR A 48 6.48 -10.17 21.08
CA TYR A 48 5.36 -9.96 20.17
C TYR A 48 4.15 -10.85 20.50
N GLY A 49 4.42 -12.08 20.95
CA GLY A 49 3.42 -13.10 21.23
C GLY A 49 2.81 -13.72 19.96
N HIS A 50 2.36 -14.98 20.07
CA HIS A 50 1.79 -15.72 18.94
C HIS A 50 0.54 -15.04 18.34
N ARG A 51 -0.23 -14.33 19.16
CA ARG A 51 -1.43 -13.58 18.72
C ARG A 51 -1.12 -12.55 17.63
N TYR A 52 0.12 -12.05 17.56
CA TYR A 52 0.55 -11.15 16.50
C TYR A 52 0.55 -11.83 15.13
N VAL A 53 0.98 -13.10 15.06
CA VAL A 53 0.98 -13.90 13.83
C VAL A 53 -0.43 -14.14 13.33
N ASP A 54 -1.32 -14.57 14.24
CA ASP A 54 -2.73 -14.80 13.91
C ASP A 54 -3.39 -13.51 13.39
N ARG A 55 -3.12 -12.39 14.07
CA ARG A 55 -3.64 -11.08 13.67
C ARG A 55 -3.10 -10.64 12.31
N TYR A 56 -1.83 -10.89 12.03
CA TYR A 56 -1.23 -10.58 10.74
C TYR A 56 -1.91 -11.36 9.61
N ALA A 57 -2.21 -12.65 9.81
CA ALA A 57 -2.90 -13.48 8.83
C ALA A 57 -4.34 -13.00 8.56
N GLU A 58 -5.07 -12.61 9.62
CA GLU A 58 -6.39 -11.98 9.50
C GLU A 58 -6.31 -10.67 8.70
N CYS A 59 -5.33 -9.81 9.02
CA CYS A 59 -5.11 -8.54 8.34
C CYS A 59 -4.77 -8.73 6.85
N CYS A 60 -3.92 -9.69 6.51
CA CYS A 60 -3.60 -10.03 5.11
C CYS A 60 -4.86 -10.45 4.34
N THR A 61 -5.68 -11.30 4.95
CA THR A 61 -6.94 -11.77 4.35
C THR A 61 -7.94 -10.62 4.16
N LEU A 62 -8.06 -9.75 5.15
CA LEU A 62 -8.93 -8.57 5.08
C LEU A 62 -8.47 -7.60 3.99
N LEU A 63 -7.16 -7.29 3.94
CA LEU A 63 -6.58 -6.42 2.94
C LEU A 63 -6.83 -6.96 1.52
N HIS A 64 -6.65 -8.27 1.31
CA HIS A 64 -6.92 -8.92 0.03
C HIS A 64 -8.41 -8.82 -0.37
N ARG A 65 -9.32 -8.98 0.60
CA ARG A 65 -10.77 -8.84 0.36
C ARG A 65 -11.15 -7.42 -0.04
N LEU A 66 -10.62 -6.42 0.66
CA LEU A 66 -10.86 -5.00 0.39
C LEU A 66 -10.19 -4.51 -0.89
N SER A 67 -9.15 -5.21 -1.35
CA SER A 67 -8.42 -4.86 -2.57
C SER A 67 -9.27 -5.02 -3.82
N SER A 68 -9.13 -4.07 -4.74
CA SER A 68 -9.85 -4.07 -6.01
C SER A 68 -9.22 -5.03 -7.02
N SER A 69 -10.02 -5.74 -7.80
CA SER A 69 -9.56 -6.53 -8.96
C SER A 69 -9.32 -5.67 -10.22
N ARG A 70 -9.80 -4.42 -10.23
CA ARG A 70 -9.69 -3.53 -11.40
C ARG A 70 -8.33 -2.83 -11.43
N LEU A 71 -7.34 -3.50 -11.99
CA LEU A 71 -5.99 -2.94 -12.21
C LEU A 71 -5.98 -1.74 -13.17
N SER A 72 -7.05 -1.56 -13.96
CA SER A 72 -7.17 -0.47 -14.93
C SER A 72 -6.99 0.91 -14.29
N HIS A 73 -7.38 1.11 -13.02
CA HIS A 73 -7.19 2.38 -12.33
C HIS A 73 -5.72 2.84 -12.27
N VAL A 74 -4.79 1.89 -12.19
CA VAL A 74 -3.35 2.17 -12.18
C VAL A 74 -2.87 2.49 -13.59
N THR A 75 -3.26 1.68 -14.58
CA THR A 75 -2.85 1.88 -15.97
C THR A 75 -3.44 3.16 -16.57
N ASP A 76 -4.66 3.54 -16.20
CA ASP A 76 -5.30 4.77 -16.61
C ASP A 76 -4.58 5.99 -16.03
N ALA A 77 -4.15 5.91 -14.76
CA ALA A 77 -3.35 6.94 -14.12
C ALA A 77 -1.98 7.09 -14.79
N MET A 78 -1.33 5.97 -15.15
CA MET A 78 -0.08 5.96 -15.93
C MET A 78 -0.29 6.57 -17.32
N THR A 79 -1.36 6.18 -18.01
CA THR A 79 -1.71 6.68 -19.35
C THR A 79 -1.93 8.18 -19.31
N HIS A 80 -2.71 8.68 -18.34
CA HIS A 80 -2.90 10.11 -18.16
C HIS A 80 -1.59 10.83 -17.80
N ALA A 81 -0.72 10.22 -16.99
CA ALA A 81 0.57 10.81 -16.63
C ALA A 81 1.52 10.97 -17.83
N LEU A 82 1.45 10.07 -18.81
CA LEU A 82 2.31 10.05 -20.00
C LEU A 82 1.73 10.89 -21.15
N LEU A 83 0.42 10.83 -21.39
CA LEU A 83 -0.21 11.40 -22.59
C LEU A 83 -0.85 12.78 -22.35
N SER A 84 -1.06 13.19 -21.10
CA SER A 84 -1.69 14.48 -20.83
C SER A 84 -0.76 15.65 -21.14
N ARG A 85 -1.30 16.71 -21.73
CA ARG A 85 -0.59 17.99 -21.92
C ARG A 85 -0.17 18.63 -20.60
N CYS A 86 -0.94 18.40 -19.52
CA CYS A 86 -0.65 18.92 -18.18
C CYS A 86 -0.79 17.81 -17.14
N PRO A 87 0.22 16.91 -17.00
CA PRO A 87 0.16 15.83 -16.03
C PRO A 87 0.12 16.34 -14.59
N ARG A 88 -0.60 15.64 -13.70
CA ARG A 88 -0.61 15.94 -12.26
C ARG A 88 0.70 15.56 -11.58
N SER A 89 0.84 16.02 -10.33
CA SER A 89 2.02 15.70 -9.55
C SER A 89 2.07 14.30 -8.97
N ARG A 90 0.90 13.88 -8.52
CA ARG A 90 0.64 12.67 -7.77
C ARG A 90 -0.72 12.16 -8.22
N TYR A 91 -0.83 10.87 -8.45
CA TYR A 91 -2.06 10.22 -8.84
C TYR A 91 -2.37 9.13 -7.82
N ALA A 92 -3.42 9.33 -7.03
CA ALA A 92 -4.00 8.27 -6.21
C ALA A 92 -4.84 7.36 -7.12
N ALA A 93 -4.36 6.13 -7.31
CA ALA A 93 -5.02 5.10 -8.10
C ALA A 93 -5.74 4.12 -7.16
N GLY A 94 -7.06 4.02 -7.30
CA GLY A 94 -7.91 3.27 -6.37
C GLY A 94 -8.86 4.19 -5.61
N TRP A 95 -9.98 3.60 -5.16
CA TRP A 95 -11.00 4.33 -4.39
C TRP A 95 -10.56 4.50 -2.94
N ASP A 96 -9.93 3.47 -2.39
CA ASP A 96 -9.33 3.37 -1.07
C ASP A 96 -8.16 4.35 -0.91
N ALA A 97 -7.28 4.45 -1.91
CA ALA A 97 -6.21 5.46 -1.96
C ALA A 97 -6.76 6.89 -1.79
N ARG A 98 -7.93 7.17 -2.39
CA ARG A 98 -8.56 8.50 -2.38
C ARG A 98 -9.40 8.76 -1.14
N LEU A 99 -10.08 7.75 -0.61
CA LEU A 99 -11.06 7.91 0.47
C LEU A 99 -10.53 7.55 1.86
N ILE A 100 -9.47 6.74 1.95
CA ILE A 100 -8.90 6.29 3.22
C ILE A 100 -7.54 6.96 3.43
N PHE A 101 -6.58 6.66 2.56
CA PHE A 101 -5.19 7.10 2.75
C PHE A 101 -5.01 8.60 2.59
N LEU A 102 -5.70 9.22 1.63
CA LEU A 102 -5.58 10.66 1.41
C LEU A 102 -6.12 11.47 2.61
N PRO A 103 -7.35 11.23 3.14
CA PRO A 103 -7.79 11.90 4.37
C PRO A 103 -6.90 11.62 5.57
N LEU A 104 -6.49 10.35 5.76
CA LEU A 104 -5.63 9.95 6.87
C LEU A 104 -4.30 10.72 6.86
N SER A 105 -3.75 11.02 5.68
CA SER A 105 -2.51 11.81 5.54
C SER A 105 -2.62 13.26 6.03
N TYR A 106 -3.85 13.79 6.17
CA TYR A 106 -4.11 15.11 6.73
C TYR A 106 -4.63 15.04 8.18
N CYS A 107 -4.88 13.85 8.71
CA CYS A 107 -5.35 13.67 10.08
C CYS A 107 -4.21 13.92 11.10
N PRO A 108 -4.52 14.37 12.33
CA PRO A 108 -3.55 14.47 13.40
C PRO A 108 -2.95 13.10 13.77
N ALA A 109 -1.67 13.09 14.17
CA ALA A 109 -0.95 11.86 14.52
C ALA A 109 -1.66 11.01 15.58
N TRP A 110 -2.26 11.65 16.59
CA TRP A 110 -2.99 10.93 17.65
C TRP A 110 -4.18 10.13 17.12
N LEU A 111 -4.81 10.55 16.02
CA LEU A 111 -5.92 9.82 15.40
C LEU A 111 -5.38 8.68 14.53
N THR A 112 -4.29 8.93 13.80
CA THR A 112 -3.67 7.92 12.93
C THR A 112 -3.04 6.78 13.73
N ASP A 113 -2.46 7.06 14.90
CA ASP A 113 -1.78 6.05 15.73
C ASP A 113 -2.75 5.08 16.43
N THR A 114 -4.04 5.46 16.49
CA THR A 114 -5.09 4.63 17.11
C THR A 114 -5.76 3.65 16.14
N ILE A 115 -5.51 3.81 14.83
CA ILE A 115 -6.10 3.02 13.74
C ILE A 115 -5.10 1.96 13.28
#